data_AF-A0A286R031-F1
#
_entry.id   AF-A0A286R031-F1
#
_cell.length_a   1.000
_cell.length_b   1.000
_cell.length_c   1.000
_cell.angle_alpha   90.00
_cell.angle_beta   90.00
_cell.angle_gamma   90.00
#
_symmetry.space_group_name_H-M   'P 1'
#
loop_
_entity.id
_entity.type
_entity.pdbx_description
1 polymer ?
#
loop_
_entity_poly.entity_id
_entity_poly.type
_entity_poly.pdbx_seq_one_letter_code
_entity_poly.pdbx_strand_id
1 'polypeptide(L)'
;MHAPGAIPSEKESAHAWLTETKANAKSTALRGNIFAQDYNRQLLTATGQSMRSGADAINPFFSPAKGTATGSYAKDADANVSPGSAPVSIYEGLQTAIDIARRRSGYNPLDQPTDQKPKSAGDREHFIAFTQQIAEIPFLSLLAAQVTQIQQKSHDANALVDSFVKGFIGLKNQDVEQIKQSLSSLVNAALSYSEQTERQSNFNQNILQTGDSGSVNFMLYASEFTIKASSHKGTITFQSSYTLSQAIYQLSVESWNNVKDVFSKQQKTDTQQWLGDTTTQVREGSKLRAICLVS
;
A
#
# COMPACT_ATOMS: atom_id res chain seq x y z
N MET A 1 8.88 53.65 -33.20
CA MET A 1 9.57 52.38 -33.48
C MET A 1 10.31 51.97 -32.22
N HIS A 2 9.88 50.89 -31.56
CA HIS A 2 10.68 49.99 -30.72
C HIS A 2 9.75 48.86 -30.25
N ALA A 3 9.94 47.65 -30.81
CA ALA A 3 9.82 46.41 -30.05
C ALA A 3 11.19 46.22 -29.33
N PRO A 4 11.34 45.46 -28.21
CA PRO A 4 10.94 44.04 -28.10
C PRO A 4 10.56 43.55 -26.68
N GLY A 5 10.20 42.27 -26.56
CA GLY A 5 10.21 41.57 -25.26
C GLY A 5 9.34 40.33 -25.22
N ALA A 6 9.84 39.22 -25.78
CA ALA A 6 9.21 37.91 -25.75
C ALA A 6 8.99 37.41 -24.30
N ILE A 7 7.80 36.87 -24.03
CA ILE A 7 7.50 36.09 -22.83
C ILE A 7 8.11 34.70 -23.04
N PRO A 8 9.05 34.21 -22.20
CA PRO A 8 9.45 32.82 -22.28
C PRO A 8 8.33 31.95 -21.73
N SER A 9 7.74 31.12 -22.58
CA SER A 9 6.96 29.96 -22.16
C SER A 9 7.93 28.89 -21.66
N GLU A 10 8.36 28.95 -20.40
CA GLU A 10 9.05 27.82 -19.79
C GLU A 10 8.04 26.69 -19.58
N LYS A 11 8.10 25.68 -20.44
CA LYS A 11 7.67 24.34 -20.08
C LYS A 11 8.57 23.91 -18.92
N GLU A 12 8.05 24.02 -17.69
CA GLU A 12 8.65 23.43 -16.49
C GLU A 12 8.83 21.94 -16.76
N SER A 13 10.05 21.57 -17.13
CA SER A 13 10.43 20.20 -17.37
C SER A 13 10.47 19.51 -16.02
N ALA A 14 9.66 18.46 -15.82
CA ALA A 14 9.64 17.68 -14.61
C ALA A 14 11.03 17.06 -14.37
N HIS A 15 11.84 17.69 -13.53
CA HIS A 15 13.13 17.15 -13.10
C HIS A 15 12.91 16.35 -11.82
N ALA A 16 12.77 15.04 -11.96
CA ALA A 16 12.82 14.12 -10.83
C ALA A 16 14.29 13.95 -10.40
N TRP A 17 14.68 14.56 -9.30
CA TRP A 17 15.95 14.27 -8.65
C TRP A 17 15.72 13.19 -7.60
N LEU A 18 16.12 11.95 -7.90
CA LEU A 18 16.28 10.92 -6.88
C LEU A 18 17.53 11.27 -6.07
N THR A 19 17.37 12.06 -5.02
CA THR A 19 18.41 12.14 -3.99
C THR A 19 18.31 10.85 -3.18
N GLU A 20 19.01 9.80 -3.62
CA GLU A 20 19.22 8.59 -2.82
C GLU A 20 20.01 8.99 -1.58
N THR A 21 19.29 9.31 -0.49
CA THR A 21 19.90 9.23 0.83
C THR A 21 19.88 7.75 1.17
N LYS A 22 20.92 7.00 0.76
CA LYS A 22 21.15 5.66 1.27
C LYS A 22 21.43 5.78 2.77
N ALA A 23 20.37 5.76 3.57
CA ALA A 23 20.48 5.29 4.92
C ALA A 23 20.84 3.81 4.80
N ASN A 24 22.14 3.49 4.84
CA ASN A 24 22.63 2.15 5.07
C ASN A 24 22.15 1.71 6.46
N ALA A 25 20.89 1.30 6.56
CA ALA A 25 20.43 0.50 7.66
C ALA A 25 20.97 -0.91 7.41
N LYS A 26 22.25 -1.13 7.74
CA LYS A 26 22.61 -2.40 8.37
C LYS A 26 21.86 -2.43 9.71
N SER A 27 20.56 -2.71 9.68
CA SER A 27 19.74 -2.85 10.88
C SER A 27 19.38 -4.31 11.04
N THR A 28 20.35 -5.07 11.55
CA THR A 28 20.14 -6.31 12.30
C THR A 28 19.52 -6.03 13.69
N ALA A 29 18.61 -5.06 13.82
CA ALA A 29 18.01 -4.70 15.10
C ALA A 29 16.48 -4.81 15.05
N LEU A 30 16.03 -5.88 15.73
CA LEU A 30 14.68 -6.27 16.10
C LEU A 30 13.79 -6.84 14.99
N ARG A 31 13.17 -7.99 15.32
CA ARG A 31 11.90 -8.50 14.79
C ARG A 31 10.76 -7.51 15.09
N GLY A 32 10.95 -6.24 14.75
CA GLY A 32 10.01 -5.17 14.98
C GLY A 32 9.21 -4.89 13.72
N ASN A 33 7.93 -4.63 13.88
CA ASN A 33 7.10 -4.14 12.79
C ASN A 33 7.56 -2.73 12.38
N ILE A 34 8.16 -2.62 11.19
CA ILE A 34 8.71 -1.37 10.67
C ILE A 34 7.62 -0.29 10.44
N PHE A 35 6.41 -0.70 10.07
CA PHE A 35 5.27 0.20 9.88
C PHE A 35 4.82 0.81 11.20
N ALA A 36 4.75 0.02 12.27
CA ALA A 36 4.43 0.52 13.60
C ALA A 36 5.52 1.46 14.15
N GLN A 37 6.78 1.14 13.90
CA GLN A 37 7.91 2.01 14.29
C GLN A 37 7.89 3.35 13.54
N ASP A 38 7.67 3.33 12.23
CA ASP A 38 7.55 4.54 11.41
C ASP A 38 6.34 5.37 11.82
N TYR A 39 5.18 4.73 12.02
CA TYR A 39 3.98 5.39 12.55
C TYR A 39 4.24 6.11 13.88
N ASN A 40 4.82 5.40 14.85
CA ASN A 40 5.14 5.98 16.15
C ASN A 40 6.14 7.14 16.05
N ARG A 41 7.11 7.06 15.14
CA ARG A 41 8.06 8.14 14.88
C ARG A 41 7.35 9.37 14.30
N GLN A 42 6.45 9.18 13.35
CA GLN A 42 5.72 10.26 12.70
C GLN A 42 4.80 10.99 13.68
N LEU A 43 4.16 10.27 14.62
CA LEU A 43 3.37 10.85 15.70
C LEU A 43 4.16 11.83 16.61
N LEU A 44 5.48 11.75 16.62
CA LEU A 44 6.35 12.65 17.41
C LEU A 44 6.75 13.92 16.66
N THR A 45 6.44 14.03 15.36
CA THR A 45 6.76 15.21 14.55
C THR A 45 5.77 16.36 14.79
N ALA A 46 6.13 17.60 14.46
CA ALA A 46 5.22 18.74 14.57
C ALA A 46 3.93 18.55 13.73
N THR A 47 4.06 17.92 12.55
CA THR A 47 2.93 17.48 11.72
C THR A 47 2.12 16.40 12.45
N GLY A 48 2.78 15.39 13.03
CA GLY A 48 2.14 14.34 13.83
C GLY A 48 1.42 14.83 15.09
N GLN A 49 1.92 15.89 15.71
CA GLN A 49 1.32 16.50 16.89
C GLN A 49 0.15 17.43 16.54
N SER A 50 0.21 18.14 15.41
CA SER A 50 -0.93 18.94 14.93
C SER A 50 -2.10 18.09 14.43
N MET A 51 -1.82 16.86 13.98
CA MET A 51 -2.83 15.84 13.68
C MET A 51 -3.65 15.45 14.92
N ARG A 52 -2.99 15.28 16.08
CA ARG A 52 -3.62 14.84 17.34
C ARG A 52 -4.57 15.85 18.00
N SER A 53 -4.49 17.14 17.69
CA SER A 53 -5.34 18.16 18.33
C SER A 53 -6.60 18.41 17.52
N GLY A 54 -7.73 17.80 17.91
CA GLY A 54 -9.07 18.06 17.36
C GLY A 54 -9.31 17.66 15.90
N ALA A 55 -8.27 17.56 15.08
CA ALA A 55 -8.31 17.21 13.66
C ALA A 55 -8.44 15.69 13.44
N ASP A 56 -7.79 14.83 14.22
CA ASP A 56 -7.97 13.36 14.11
C ASP A 56 -9.37 12.87 14.50
N ALA A 57 -10.17 13.67 15.23
CA ALA A 57 -11.58 13.39 15.51
C ALA A 57 -12.52 13.84 14.37
N ILE A 58 -12.04 14.70 13.46
CA ILE A 58 -12.83 15.39 12.43
C ILE A 58 -12.35 15.04 11.00
N ASN A 59 -11.11 14.55 10.83
CA ASN A 59 -10.46 14.29 9.55
C ASN A 59 -9.46 13.10 9.66
N PRO A 60 -9.96 11.86 9.63
CA PRO A 60 -9.14 10.67 9.85
C PRO A 60 -8.17 10.36 8.70
N PHE A 61 -7.00 9.82 9.06
CA PHE A 61 -6.08 9.21 8.10
C PHE A 61 -6.69 7.93 7.53
N PHE A 62 -7.12 7.99 6.28
CA PHE A 62 -7.59 6.81 5.58
C PHE A 62 -6.40 6.00 5.08
N SER A 63 -6.52 4.67 5.16
CA SER A 63 -5.52 3.73 4.68
C SER A 63 -6.07 2.95 3.50
N PRO A 64 -6.25 3.58 2.33
CA PRO A 64 -6.74 2.88 1.17
C PRO A 64 -5.71 1.81 0.78
N ALA A 65 -6.20 0.64 0.38
CA ALA A 65 -5.36 -0.48 0.03
C ALA A 65 -5.67 -1.03 -1.35
N LYS A 66 -4.66 -1.60 -1.99
CA LYS A 66 -4.82 -2.37 -3.21
C LYS A 66 -4.14 -3.72 -3.06
N GLY A 67 -4.92 -4.78 -3.17
CA GLY A 67 -4.43 -6.14 -3.33
C GLY A 67 -4.06 -6.41 -4.78
N THR A 68 -2.90 -7.01 -5.01
CA THR A 68 -2.43 -7.43 -6.32
C THR A 68 -1.75 -8.78 -6.25
N ALA A 69 -2.18 -9.72 -7.08
CA ALA A 69 -1.44 -10.94 -7.35
C ALA A 69 -0.66 -10.74 -8.65
N THR A 70 0.66 -10.95 -8.62
CA THR A 70 1.45 -10.89 -9.87
C THR A 70 0.97 -11.94 -10.85
N GLY A 71 1.15 -11.72 -12.15
CA GLY A 71 0.66 -12.64 -13.18
C GLY A 71 1.11 -14.09 -12.97
N SER A 72 2.36 -14.31 -12.53
CA SER A 72 2.85 -15.65 -12.19
C SER A 72 2.16 -16.23 -10.96
N TYR A 73 1.99 -15.43 -9.90
CA TYR A 73 1.36 -15.89 -8.67
C TYR A 73 -0.09 -16.29 -8.90
N ALA A 74 -0.87 -15.46 -9.60
CA ALA A 74 -2.27 -15.74 -9.88
C ALA A 74 -2.41 -17.05 -10.68
N LYS A 75 -1.60 -17.21 -11.73
CA LYS A 75 -1.59 -18.43 -12.55
C LYS A 75 -1.23 -19.67 -11.74
N ASP A 76 -0.18 -19.60 -10.92
CA ASP A 76 0.24 -20.75 -10.13
C ASP A 76 -0.76 -21.08 -9.02
N ALA A 77 -1.35 -20.07 -8.38
CA ALA A 77 -2.40 -20.25 -7.38
C ALA A 77 -3.63 -20.94 -7.98
N ASP A 78 -4.09 -20.49 -9.15
CA ASP A 78 -5.23 -21.08 -9.85
C ASP A 78 -4.95 -22.55 -10.26
N ALA A 79 -3.72 -22.85 -10.69
CA ALA A 79 -3.30 -24.20 -11.02
C ALA A 79 -3.20 -25.14 -9.79
N ASN A 80 -3.10 -24.58 -8.58
CA ASN A 80 -2.95 -25.31 -7.33
C ASN A 80 -4.15 -25.15 -6.38
N VAL A 81 -5.32 -24.80 -6.91
CA VAL A 81 -6.57 -24.79 -6.13
C VAL A 81 -6.89 -26.21 -5.69
N SER A 82 -7.10 -26.39 -4.39
CA SER A 82 -7.45 -27.68 -3.81
C SER A 82 -8.97 -27.88 -3.68
N PRO A 83 -9.48 -29.12 -3.65
CA PRO A 83 -10.86 -29.36 -3.22
C PRO A 83 -11.00 -29.19 -1.69
N GLY A 84 -12.21 -28.87 -1.23
CA GLY A 84 -12.53 -28.74 0.20
C GLY A 84 -12.37 -27.32 0.75
N SER A 85 -12.57 -27.18 2.07
CA SER A 85 -12.62 -25.88 2.75
C SER A 85 -11.30 -25.42 3.37
N ALA A 86 -10.38 -26.34 3.67
CA ALA A 86 -9.10 -26.03 4.29
C ALA A 86 -8.02 -25.71 3.25
N PRO A 87 -7.05 -24.82 3.55
CA PRO A 87 -5.96 -24.54 2.63
C PRO A 87 -5.02 -25.74 2.57
N VAL A 88 -4.69 -26.17 1.35
CA VAL A 88 -3.80 -27.31 1.09
C VAL A 88 -2.54 -26.86 0.38
N SER A 89 -2.69 -25.98 -0.62
CA SER A 89 -1.53 -25.44 -1.34
C SER A 89 -0.87 -24.31 -0.56
N ILE A 90 0.42 -24.05 -0.86
CA ILE A 90 1.17 -22.96 -0.24
C ILE A 90 0.55 -21.58 -0.56
N TYR A 91 -0.08 -21.44 -1.72
CA TYR A 91 -0.77 -20.22 -2.15
C TYR A 91 -1.99 -19.95 -1.26
N GLU A 92 -2.86 -20.96 -1.09
CA GLU A 92 -4.00 -20.91 -0.18
C GLU A 92 -3.52 -20.67 1.27
N GLY A 93 -2.42 -21.31 1.67
CA GLY A 93 -1.80 -21.13 2.99
C GLY A 93 -1.39 -19.70 3.27
N LEU A 94 -0.64 -19.06 2.35
CA LEU A 94 -0.24 -17.65 2.49
C LEU A 94 -1.46 -16.73 2.53
N GLN A 95 -2.39 -16.87 1.57
CA GLN A 95 -3.59 -16.02 1.49
C GLN A 95 -4.43 -16.11 2.76
N THR A 96 -4.65 -17.33 3.24
CA THR A 96 -5.42 -17.59 4.46
C THR A 96 -4.72 -17.04 5.70
N ALA A 97 -3.39 -17.18 5.80
CA ALA A 97 -2.63 -16.66 6.94
C ALA A 97 -2.72 -15.12 7.01
N ILE A 98 -2.55 -14.44 5.88
CA ILE A 98 -2.67 -12.97 5.80
C ILE A 98 -4.11 -12.52 6.05
N ASP A 99 -5.12 -13.25 5.55
CA ASP A 99 -6.52 -12.96 5.82
C ASP A 99 -6.89 -13.14 7.31
N ILE A 100 -6.35 -14.16 7.98
CA ILE A 100 -6.51 -14.32 9.43
C ILE A 100 -5.91 -13.12 10.17
N ALA A 101 -4.72 -12.64 9.77
CA ALA A 101 -4.10 -11.44 10.36
C ALA A 101 -4.97 -10.19 10.15
N ARG A 102 -5.55 -10.02 8.95
CA ARG A 102 -6.50 -8.95 8.64
C ARG A 102 -7.74 -9.01 9.53
N ARG A 103 -8.37 -10.17 9.65
CA ARG A 103 -9.56 -10.35 10.51
C ARG A 103 -9.26 -10.13 11.98
N ARG A 104 -8.11 -10.61 12.49
CA ARG A 104 -7.70 -10.44 13.90
C ARG A 104 -7.40 -8.99 14.27
N SER A 105 -6.85 -8.22 13.34
CA SER A 105 -6.59 -6.79 13.55
C SER A 105 -7.84 -5.92 13.38
N GLY A 106 -8.95 -6.48 12.90
CA GLY A 106 -10.15 -5.73 12.57
C GLY A 106 -10.01 -4.85 11.32
N TYR A 107 -8.90 -4.96 10.58
CA TYR A 107 -8.67 -4.15 9.39
C TYR A 107 -9.58 -4.55 8.24
N ASN A 108 -10.32 -3.58 7.72
CA ASN A 108 -11.19 -3.77 6.56
C ASN A 108 -11.00 -2.60 5.56
N PRO A 109 -10.21 -2.79 4.49
CA PRO A 109 -10.00 -1.74 3.50
C PRO A 109 -11.25 -1.41 2.67
N LEU A 110 -12.34 -2.17 2.80
CA LEU A 110 -13.65 -1.87 2.20
C LEU A 110 -14.47 -0.89 3.05
N ASP A 111 -14.10 -0.67 4.32
CA ASP A 111 -14.80 0.25 5.23
C ASP A 111 -13.97 1.52 5.43
N GLN A 112 -13.80 2.32 4.37
CA GLN A 112 -12.99 3.54 4.41
C GLN A 112 -13.66 4.66 5.24
N PRO A 113 -12.89 5.46 5.99
CA PRO A 113 -13.43 6.60 6.72
C PRO A 113 -14.02 7.67 5.79
N THR A 114 -15.07 8.35 6.22
CA THR A 114 -15.67 9.52 5.54
C THR A 114 -15.87 10.68 6.53
N ASP A 115 -16.26 11.88 6.06
CA ASP A 115 -16.54 12.99 6.98
C ASP A 115 -17.70 12.66 7.92
N GLN A 116 -18.66 11.84 7.46
CA GLN A 116 -19.82 11.41 8.25
C GLN A 116 -19.50 10.19 9.13
N LYS A 117 -18.49 9.40 8.78
CA LYS A 117 -18.02 8.23 9.54
C LYS A 117 -16.49 8.31 9.69
N PRO A 118 -15.99 9.15 10.62
CA PRO A 118 -14.54 9.40 10.73
C PRO A 118 -13.76 8.24 11.36
N LYS A 119 -14.43 7.30 12.03
CA LYS A 119 -13.80 6.07 12.56
C LYS A 119 -14.38 4.86 11.86
N SER A 120 -13.52 4.06 11.24
CA SER A 120 -13.93 2.90 10.47
C SER A 120 -12.81 1.87 10.39
N ALA A 121 -13.13 0.64 10.02
CA ALA A 121 -12.15 -0.45 10.01
C ALA A 121 -11.07 -0.31 8.93
N GLY A 122 -11.22 0.60 7.97
CA GLY A 122 -10.23 0.94 6.94
C GLY A 122 -9.28 2.09 7.33
N ASP A 123 -9.30 2.54 8.59
CA ASP A 123 -8.39 3.58 9.07
C ASP A 123 -6.95 3.07 9.25
N ARG A 124 -6.07 4.02 9.55
CA ARG A 124 -4.65 3.75 9.75
C ARG A 124 -4.33 2.93 11.00
N GLU A 125 -5.07 3.10 12.10
CA GLU A 125 -4.80 2.36 13.34
C GLU A 125 -5.01 0.86 13.11
N HIS A 126 -6.09 0.48 12.43
CA HIS A 126 -6.37 -0.90 12.06
C HIS A 126 -5.35 -1.43 11.04
N PHE A 127 -4.91 -0.60 10.07
CA PHE A 127 -3.83 -0.99 9.16
C PHE A 127 -2.53 -1.30 9.92
N ILE A 128 -2.13 -0.45 10.88
CA ILE A 128 -0.93 -0.71 11.69
C ILE A 128 -1.11 -1.99 12.52
N ALA A 129 -2.28 -2.22 13.12
CA ALA A 129 -2.57 -3.49 13.80
C ALA A 129 -2.49 -4.70 12.86
N PHE A 130 -2.94 -4.57 11.61
CA PHE A 130 -2.81 -5.60 10.58
C PHE A 130 -1.34 -5.94 10.30
N THR A 131 -0.50 -4.93 10.10
CA THR A 131 0.94 -5.15 9.89
C THR A 131 1.61 -5.81 11.11
N GLN A 132 1.12 -5.57 12.33
CA GLN A 132 1.62 -6.21 13.55
C GLN A 132 1.23 -7.69 13.56
N GLN A 133 -0.02 -8.01 13.26
CA GLN A 133 -0.49 -9.38 13.15
C GLN A 133 0.30 -10.19 12.12
N ILE A 134 0.70 -9.59 10.98
CA ILE A 134 1.56 -10.25 9.99
C ILE A 134 2.96 -10.53 10.56
N ALA A 135 3.57 -9.54 11.20
CA ALA A 135 4.91 -9.67 11.77
C ALA A 135 4.99 -10.73 12.87
N GLU A 136 3.85 -11.08 13.47
CA GLU A 136 3.72 -12.11 14.51
C GLU A 136 3.44 -13.52 13.94
N ILE A 137 3.25 -13.68 12.63
CA ILE A 137 3.01 -15.01 12.03
C ILE A 137 4.30 -15.84 12.12
N PRO A 138 4.33 -16.93 12.92
CA PRO A 138 5.58 -17.59 13.32
C PRO A 138 6.26 -18.39 12.20
N PHE A 139 5.54 -18.70 11.14
CA PHE A 139 6.02 -19.50 9.99
C PHE A 139 6.28 -18.64 8.75
N LEU A 140 6.15 -17.32 8.85
CA LEU A 140 6.62 -16.40 7.81
C LEU A 140 8.02 -15.89 8.16
N SER A 141 8.90 -15.92 7.17
CA SER A 141 10.24 -15.32 7.29
C SER A 141 10.21 -13.90 6.76
N LEU A 142 10.74 -12.94 7.52
CA LEU A 142 10.96 -11.57 7.04
C LEU A 142 12.25 -11.55 6.20
N LEU A 143 12.12 -11.40 4.89
CA LEU A 143 13.27 -11.35 3.98
C LEU A 143 13.94 -9.97 3.96
N ALA A 144 13.11 -8.92 3.96
CA ALA A 144 13.56 -7.55 3.93
C ALA A 144 12.53 -6.63 4.58
N ALA A 145 13.01 -5.60 5.26
CA ALA A 145 12.19 -4.48 5.73
C ALA A 145 13.01 -3.20 5.63
N GLN A 146 12.41 -2.12 5.13
CA GLN A 146 13.09 -0.83 5.04
C GLN A 146 12.11 0.34 5.08
N VAL A 147 12.65 1.49 5.49
CA VAL A 147 11.99 2.79 5.37
C VAL A 147 12.89 3.67 4.52
N THR A 148 12.35 4.22 3.45
CA THR A 148 13.08 5.11 2.54
C THR A 148 12.39 6.45 2.50
N GLN A 149 13.13 7.52 2.75
CA GLN A 149 12.64 8.87 2.50
C GLN A 149 12.94 9.24 1.05
N ILE A 150 11.89 9.59 0.31
CA ILE A 150 11.98 9.97 -1.10
C ILE A 150 11.62 11.44 -1.21
N GLN A 151 12.41 12.19 -1.98
CA GLN A 151 12.10 13.55 -2.37
C GLN A 151 11.66 13.55 -3.82
N GLN A 152 10.43 13.98 -4.08
CA GLN A 152 9.87 14.01 -5.42
C GLN A 152 8.98 15.23 -5.53
N LYS A 153 9.33 16.13 -6.46
CA LYS A 153 8.49 17.27 -6.83
C LYS A 153 7.94 16.99 -8.22
N SER A 154 6.65 16.67 -8.30
CA SER A 154 5.95 16.50 -9.57
C SER A 154 4.48 16.88 -9.40
N HIS A 155 3.93 17.50 -10.43
CA HIS A 155 2.49 17.69 -10.60
C HIS A 155 1.87 16.64 -11.54
N ASP A 156 2.71 15.80 -12.16
CA ASP A 156 2.31 14.66 -12.99
C ASP A 156 2.21 13.39 -12.14
N ALA A 157 0.98 12.88 -12.02
CA ALA A 157 0.65 11.69 -11.24
C ALA A 157 1.30 10.41 -11.80
N ASN A 158 1.54 10.31 -13.12
CA ASN A 158 2.22 9.16 -13.72
C ASN A 158 3.69 9.13 -13.31
N ALA A 159 4.38 10.28 -13.36
CA ALA A 159 5.77 10.39 -12.91
C ALA A 159 5.94 10.05 -11.42
N LEU A 160 4.88 10.20 -10.64
CA LEU A 160 4.85 9.83 -9.22
C LEU A 160 4.62 8.35 -9.02
N VAL A 161 3.66 7.74 -9.72
CA VAL A 161 3.50 6.28 -9.77
C VAL A 161 4.82 5.61 -10.18
N ASP A 162 5.52 6.15 -11.18
CA ASP A 162 6.84 5.66 -11.59
C ASP A 162 7.88 5.79 -10.46
N SER A 163 7.89 6.91 -9.74
CA SER A 163 8.78 7.12 -8.58
C SER A 163 8.50 6.10 -7.47
N PHE A 164 7.22 5.82 -7.19
CA PHE A 164 6.82 4.79 -6.22
C PHE A 164 7.37 3.43 -6.57
N VAL A 165 7.09 2.97 -7.79
CA VAL A 165 7.48 1.63 -8.21
C VAL A 165 8.99 1.48 -8.27
N LYS A 166 9.73 2.54 -8.65
CA LYS A 166 11.20 2.54 -8.59
C LYS A 166 11.74 2.37 -7.17
N GLY A 167 11.01 2.84 -6.15
CA GLY A 167 11.38 2.68 -4.75
C GLY A 167 11.07 1.30 -4.16
N PHE A 168 10.29 0.45 -4.85
CA PHE A 168 9.85 -0.85 -4.33
C PHE A 168 10.99 -1.87 -4.37
N ILE A 169 11.31 -2.45 -3.22
CA ILE A 169 12.26 -3.57 -3.14
C ILE A 169 11.60 -4.91 -3.47
N GLY A 170 12.34 -5.80 -4.13
CA GLY A 170 11.94 -7.17 -4.40
C GLY A 170 10.94 -7.36 -5.56
N LEU A 171 10.49 -6.28 -6.19
CA LEU A 171 9.60 -6.38 -7.34
C LEU A 171 10.38 -6.91 -8.56
N LYS A 172 9.81 -7.88 -9.28
CA LYS A 172 10.41 -8.40 -10.52
C LYS A 172 10.10 -7.43 -11.67
N ASN A 173 11.05 -7.23 -12.58
CA ASN A 173 10.90 -6.30 -13.72
C ASN A 173 9.64 -6.57 -14.56
N GLN A 174 9.27 -7.84 -14.73
CA GLN A 174 8.07 -8.23 -15.48
C GLN A 174 6.76 -7.82 -14.81
N ASP A 175 6.75 -7.60 -13.49
CA ASP A 175 5.56 -7.25 -12.72
C ASP A 175 5.34 -5.72 -12.63
N VAL A 176 6.35 -4.92 -13.01
CA VAL A 176 6.38 -3.46 -12.85
C VAL A 176 5.15 -2.76 -13.41
N GLU A 177 4.78 -3.05 -14.66
CA GLU A 177 3.64 -2.38 -15.31
C GLU A 177 2.30 -2.73 -14.66
N GLN A 178 2.13 -3.99 -14.23
CA GLN A 178 0.94 -4.40 -13.47
C GLN A 178 0.86 -3.65 -12.14
N ILE A 179 1.99 -3.45 -11.45
CA ILE A 179 2.02 -2.69 -10.19
C ILE A 179 1.76 -1.20 -10.41
N LYS A 180 2.23 -0.60 -11.52
CA LYS A 180 1.87 0.79 -11.86
C LYS A 180 0.36 0.97 -12.07
N GLN A 181 -0.28 0.04 -12.79
CA GLN A 181 -1.73 0.05 -12.98
C GLN A 181 -2.48 -0.12 -11.64
N SER A 182 -1.96 -0.99 -10.78
CA SER A 182 -2.46 -1.20 -9.43
C SER A 182 -2.42 0.09 -8.60
N LEU A 183 -1.28 0.78 -8.58
CA LEU A 183 -1.12 2.05 -7.88
C LEU A 183 -2.02 3.14 -8.47
N SER A 184 -2.15 3.22 -9.79
CA SER A 184 -3.07 4.17 -10.44
C SER A 184 -4.53 3.92 -10.02
N SER A 185 -4.92 2.66 -9.88
CA SER A 185 -6.24 2.27 -9.37
C SER A 185 -6.42 2.65 -7.90
N LEU A 186 -5.39 2.43 -7.07
CA LEU A 186 -5.38 2.83 -5.65
C LEU A 186 -5.58 4.34 -5.51
N VAL A 187 -4.87 5.12 -6.32
CA VAL A 187 -4.99 6.58 -6.37
C VAL A 187 -6.43 7.00 -6.70
N ASN A 188 -7.04 6.38 -7.70
CA ASN A 188 -8.43 6.66 -8.08
C ASN A 188 -9.43 6.30 -6.97
N ALA A 189 -9.21 5.17 -6.28
CA ALA A 189 -10.03 4.78 -5.14
C ALA A 189 -9.90 5.81 -4.01
N ALA A 190 -8.68 6.18 -3.63
CA ALA A 190 -8.40 7.19 -2.60
C ALA A 190 -9.09 8.54 -2.91
N LEU A 191 -9.00 9.02 -4.15
CA LEU A 191 -9.68 10.24 -4.59
C LEU A 191 -11.20 10.15 -4.55
N SER A 192 -11.78 8.97 -4.75
CA SER A 192 -13.23 8.84 -4.75
C SER A 192 -13.85 9.07 -3.36
N TYR A 193 -13.05 8.93 -2.30
CA TYR A 193 -13.40 9.21 -0.91
C TYR A 193 -12.92 10.58 -0.40
N SER A 194 -12.17 11.36 -1.21
CA SER A 194 -11.77 12.70 -0.81
C SER A 194 -12.96 13.66 -0.96
N GLU A 195 -13.45 14.19 0.16
CA GLU A 195 -14.49 15.22 0.18
C GLU A 195 -13.83 16.62 0.11
N GLN A 196 -14.59 17.73 0.22
CA GLN A 196 -14.08 19.09 -0.03
C GLN A 196 -12.96 19.57 0.92
N THR A 197 -12.61 18.76 1.92
CA THR A 197 -11.53 19.01 2.87
C THR A 197 -10.24 18.30 2.43
N GLU A 198 -9.10 18.99 2.58
CA GLU A 198 -7.79 18.37 2.49
C GLU A 198 -7.67 17.21 3.48
N ARG A 199 -7.26 16.04 3.01
CA ARG A 199 -7.11 14.84 3.84
C ARG A 199 -5.76 14.17 3.58
N GLN A 200 -5.19 13.56 4.61
CA GLN A 200 -3.99 12.74 4.47
C GLN A 200 -4.35 11.26 4.34
N SER A 201 -3.52 10.52 3.61
CA SER A 201 -3.78 9.14 3.22
C SER A 201 -2.52 8.31 3.36
N ASN A 202 -2.64 7.11 3.89
CA ASN A 202 -1.58 6.12 3.88
C ASN A 202 -1.90 5.05 2.82
N PHE A 203 -1.31 5.19 1.64
CA PHE A 203 -1.56 4.29 0.51
C PHE A 203 -0.83 2.98 0.73
N ASN A 204 -1.57 1.87 0.68
CA ASN A 204 -1.03 0.55 0.94
C ASN A 204 -1.13 -0.33 -0.30
N GLN A 205 0.00 -0.87 -0.73
CA GLN A 205 0.06 -1.86 -1.81
C GLN A 205 0.43 -3.21 -1.20
N ASN A 206 -0.51 -4.15 -1.29
CA ASN A 206 -0.39 -5.53 -0.86
C ASN A 206 -0.13 -6.39 -2.10
N ILE A 207 1.02 -7.06 -2.19
CA ILE A 207 1.40 -7.85 -3.36
C ILE A 207 1.62 -9.31 -2.97
N LEU A 208 0.99 -10.22 -3.71
CA LEU A 208 1.30 -11.65 -3.70
C LEU A 208 2.17 -11.98 -4.91
N GLN A 209 3.33 -12.58 -4.67
CA GLN A 209 4.31 -12.91 -5.72
C GLN A 209 4.89 -14.32 -5.51
N THR A 210 5.08 -15.07 -6.60
CA THR A 210 5.83 -16.34 -6.55
C THR A 210 7.31 -16.03 -6.29
N GLY A 211 7.84 -16.57 -5.20
CA GLY A 211 9.24 -16.50 -4.84
C GLY A 211 10.07 -17.58 -5.53
N ASP A 212 11.33 -17.71 -5.12
CA ASP A 212 12.23 -18.72 -5.67
C ASP A 212 11.95 -20.09 -5.02
N SER A 213 12.32 -21.17 -5.72
CA SER A 213 12.22 -22.55 -5.21
C SER A 213 10.82 -22.95 -4.71
N GLY A 214 9.76 -22.41 -5.35
CA GLY A 214 8.37 -22.71 -5.00
C GLY A 214 7.86 -22.00 -3.74
N SER A 215 8.63 -21.09 -3.15
CA SER A 215 8.15 -20.21 -2.07
C SER A 215 7.16 -19.17 -2.59
N VAL A 216 6.42 -18.56 -1.68
CA VAL A 216 5.49 -17.47 -1.99
C VAL A 216 5.73 -16.29 -1.06
N ASN A 217 5.64 -15.08 -1.62
CA ASN A 217 5.94 -13.85 -0.93
C ASN A 217 4.67 -12.99 -0.78
N PHE A 218 4.53 -12.40 0.40
CA PHE A 218 3.65 -11.28 0.65
C PHE A 218 4.50 -10.02 0.82
N MET A 219 4.32 -9.05 -0.06
CA MET A 219 5.05 -7.79 -0.06
C MET A 219 4.09 -6.67 0.32
N LEU A 220 4.49 -5.87 1.30
CA LEU A 220 3.72 -4.76 1.79
C LEU A 220 4.50 -3.47 1.58
N TYR A 221 3.88 -2.50 0.90
CA TYR A 221 4.40 -1.16 0.72
C TYR A 221 3.38 -0.17 1.24
N ALA A 222 3.81 0.77 2.07
CA ALA A 222 2.97 1.82 2.62
C ALA A 222 3.65 3.17 2.46
N SER A 223 2.89 4.19 2.03
CA SER A 223 3.42 5.53 1.91
C SER A 223 2.34 6.59 2.14
N GLU A 224 2.75 7.72 2.70
CA GLU A 224 1.85 8.81 3.06
C GLU A 224 1.76 9.88 1.97
N PHE A 225 0.53 10.27 1.64
CA PHE A 225 0.21 11.36 0.73
C PHE A 225 -0.78 12.34 1.34
N THR A 226 -0.79 13.54 0.80
CA THR A 226 -1.86 14.51 1.03
C THR A 226 -2.72 14.63 -0.22
N ILE A 227 -4.03 14.47 -0.04
CA ILE A 227 -5.01 14.65 -1.09
C ILE A 227 -5.78 15.95 -0.82
N LYS A 228 -5.79 16.87 -1.79
CA LYS A 228 -6.49 18.16 -1.71
C LYS A 228 -7.60 18.22 -2.77
N ALA A 229 -8.80 17.81 -2.41
CA ALA A 229 -9.94 17.96 -3.32
C ALA A 229 -10.54 19.37 -3.22
N SER A 230 -10.28 20.21 -4.22
CA SER A 230 -11.06 21.43 -4.44
C SER A 230 -12.31 21.10 -5.27
N SER A 231 -13.38 21.90 -5.09
CA SER A 231 -14.79 21.65 -5.42
C SER A 231 -15.13 21.09 -6.82
N HIS A 232 -14.16 21.00 -7.74
CA HIS A 232 -14.38 20.51 -9.10
C HIS A 232 -13.23 19.68 -9.68
N LYS A 233 -12.08 19.51 -9.00
CA LYS A 233 -10.87 18.95 -9.64
C LYS A 233 -10.07 17.91 -8.87
N GLY A 234 -10.42 17.57 -7.61
CA GLY A 234 -9.81 16.42 -6.91
C GLY A 234 -8.28 16.34 -7.08
N THR A 235 -7.54 17.37 -6.67
CA THR A 235 -6.10 17.43 -6.92
C THR A 235 -5.35 16.61 -5.87
N ILE A 236 -4.49 15.69 -6.29
CA ILE A 236 -3.52 15.09 -5.36
C ILE A 236 -2.32 16.01 -5.28
N THR A 237 -2.07 16.55 -4.08
CA THR A 237 -0.87 17.35 -3.84
C THR A 237 0.15 16.48 -3.16
N PHE A 238 1.13 16.04 -3.93
CA PHE A 238 2.23 15.27 -3.40
C PHE A 238 3.05 16.16 -2.48
N GLN A 239 3.31 15.67 -1.27
CA GLN A 239 4.31 16.28 -0.43
C GLN A 239 5.65 16.10 -1.15
N SER A 240 6.42 17.18 -1.25
CA SER A 240 7.71 17.18 -1.97
C SER A 240 8.73 16.18 -1.37
N SER A 241 8.44 15.65 -0.18
CA SER A 241 9.10 14.52 0.43
C SER A 241 8.04 13.58 1.01
N TYR A 242 8.19 12.28 0.79
CA TYR A 242 7.35 11.24 1.37
C TYR A 242 8.21 10.10 1.94
N THR A 243 7.63 9.32 2.84
CA THR A 243 8.26 8.12 3.42
C THR A 243 7.63 6.88 2.82
N LEU A 244 8.46 5.94 2.37
CA LEU A 244 8.06 4.65 1.83
C LEU A 244 8.53 3.54 2.79
N SER A 245 7.58 2.95 3.51
CA SER A 245 7.78 1.83 4.42
C SER A 245 7.46 0.52 3.71
N GLN A 246 8.34 -0.48 3.83
CA GLN A 246 8.29 -1.69 3.00
C GLN A 246 8.67 -2.93 3.81
N ALA A 247 8.00 -4.05 3.58
CA ALA A 247 8.37 -5.35 4.12
C ALA A 247 8.04 -6.49 3.16
N ILE A 248 8.90 -7.51 3.11
CA ILE A 248 8.73 -8.72 2.31
C ILE A 248 8.72 -9.92 3.24
N TYR A 249 7.58 -10.59 3.33
CA TYR A 249 7.39 -11.82 4.09
C TYR A 249 7.33 -13.01 3.14
N GLN A 250 7.99 -14.10 3.50
CA GLN A 250 8.01 -15.32 2.71
C GLN A 250 7.42 -16.49 3.50
N LEU A 251 6.57 -17.26 2.83
CA LEU A 251 6.23 -18.63 3.21
C LEU A 251 7.07 -19.58 2.35
N SER A 252 7.99 -20.31 2.98
CA SER A 252 8.76 -21.36 2.30
C SER A 252 7.96 -22.67 2.23
N VAL A 253 8.29 -23.51 1.25
CA VAL A 253 7.68 -24.85 1.11
C VAL A 253 7.86 -25.70 2.36
N GLU A 254 9.06 -25.64 2.97
CA GLU A 254 9.37 -26.33 4.22
C GLU A 254 8.48 -25.82 5.37
N SER A 255 8.42 -24.49 5.56
CA SER A 255 7.59 -23.90 6.62
C SER A 255 6.12 -24.25 6.44
N TRP A 256 5.60 -24.21 5.21
CA TRP A 256 4.23 -24.60 4.92
C TRP A 256 3.97 -26.07 5.24
N ASN A 257 4.85 -26.98 4.82
CA ASN A 257 4.70 -28.40 5.13
C ASN A 257 4.68 -28.69 6.63
N ASN A 258 5.39 -27.90 7.42
CA ASN A 258 5.43 -28.03 8.88
C ASN A 258 4.16 -27.52 9.58
N VAL A 259 3.38 -26.62 8.96
CA VAL A 259 2.22 -25.97 9.61
C VAL A 259 0.88 -26.23 8.95
N LYS A 260 0.84 -26.78 7.73
CA LYS A 260 -0.41 -26.96 6.95
C LYS A 260 -1.51 -27.70 7.71
N ASP A 261 -1.16 -28.68 8.54
CA ASP A 261 -2.13 -29.45 9.32
C ASP A 261 -2.84 -28.60 10.40
N VAL A 262 -2.20 -27.54 10.89
CA VAL A 262 -2.80 -26.55 11.80
C VAL A 262 -3.94 -25.80 11.11
N PHE A 263 -3.91 -25.69 9.79
CA PHE A 263 -4.95 -25.05 9.00
C PHE A 263 -6.11 -25.98 8.61
N SER A 264 -6.09 -27.25 9.01
CA SER A 264 -7.14 -28.24 8.67
C SER A 264 -8.57 -27.83 9.04
N LYS A 265 -8.74 -26.92 10.00
CA LYS A 265 -10.04 -26.37 10.45
C LYS A 265 -10.29 -24.93 10.00
N GLN A 266 -9.34 -24.32 9.29
CA GLN A 266 -9.51 -22.96 8.79
C GLN A 266 -10.27 -22.98 7.48
N GLN A 267 -11.10 -21.96 7.25
CA GLN A 267 -11.65 -21.71 5.93
C GLN A 267 -10.55 -21.06 5.09
N LYS A 268 -10.23 -21.67 3.94
CA LYS A 268 -9.27 -21.10 3.01
C LYS A 268 -9.81 -19.84 2.35
N THR A 269 -8.91 -18.91 2.10
CA THR A 269 -9.13 -17.76 1.24
C THR A 269 -8.48 -18.07 -0.11
N ASP A 270 -9.23 -17.93 -1.19
CA ASP A 270 -8.67 -18.00 -2.56
C ASP A 270 -8.20 -16.62 -3.05
N THR A 271 -7.50 -16.61 -4.19
CA THR A 271 -6.89 -15.39 -4.74
C THR A 271 -7.93 -14.31 -5.02
N GLN A 272 -9.10 -14.66 -5.55
CA GLN A 272 -10.13 -13.68 -5.91
C GLN A 272 -10.77 -13.08 -4.68
N GLN A 273 -11.12 -13.92 -3.70
CA GLN A 273 -11.61 -13.46 -2.40
C GLN A 273 -10.58 -12.56 -1.72
N TRP A 274 -9.32 -12.96 -1.70
CA TRP A 274 -8.25 -12.17 -1.09
C TRP A 274 -8.12 -10.80 -1.77
N LEU A 275 -8.13 -10.74 -3.10
CA LEU A 275 -8.07 -9.49 -3.85
C LEU A 275 -9.28 -8.59 -3.56
N GLY A 276 -10.47 -9.16 -3.44
CA GLY A 276 -11.69 -8.44 -3.06
C GLY A 276 -11.61 -7.87 -1.65
N ASP A 277 -11.19 -8.67 -0.68
CA ASP A 277 -11.12 -8.32 0.75
C ASP A 277 -9.97 -7.36 1.09
N THR A 278 -8.97 -7.22 0.21
CA THR A 278 -7.77 -6.39 0.43
C THR A 278 -7.68 -5.17 -0.50
N THR A 279 -8.72 -4.92 -1.29
CA THR A 279 -8.77 -3.80 -2.23
C THR A 279 -9.88 -2.82 -1.89
N THR A 280 -9.51 -1.59 -1.58
CA THR A 280 -10.43 -0.46 -1.49
C THR A 280 -11.09 -0.22 -2.85
N GLN A 281 -12.41 -0.31 -2.88
CA GLN A 281 -13.20 -0.06 -4.08
C GLN A 281 -13.42 1.44 -4.28
N VAL A 282 -13.49 1.88 -5.54
CA VAL A 282 -13.91 3.25 -5.86
C VAL A 282 -15.33 3.48 -5.33
N ARG A 283 -15.54 4.56 -4.57
CA ARG A 283 -16.84 4.93 -4.00
C ARG A 283 -17.87 5.13 -5.12
N GLU A 284 -18.97 4.38 -5.03
CA GLU A 284 -20.10 4.51 -5.96
C GLU A 284 -20.66 5.94 -5.93
N GLY A 285 -21.01 6.47 -7.10
CA GLY A 285 -21.56 7.83 -7.23
C GLY A 285 -20.53 8.97 -7.09
N SER A 286 -19.25 8.68 -6.79
CA SER A 286 -18.21 9.71 -6.73
C SER A 286 -17.90 10.25 -8.13
N LYS A 287 -17.99 11.58 -8.27
CA LYS A 287 -17.63 12.32 -9.50
C LYS A 287 -16.15 12.71 -9.56
N LEU A 288 -15.40 12.45 -8.49
CA LEU A 288 -13.98 12.75 -8.41
C LEU A 288 -13.16 11.60 -9.00
N ARG A 289 -12.26 11.94 -9.92
CA ARG A 289 -11.33 11.04 -10.61
C ARG A 289 -10.01 11.80 -10.81
N ALA A 290 -8.89 11.09 -10.81
CA ALA A 290 -7.63 11.71 -11.25
C ALA A 290 -7.71 11.93 -12.76
N ILE A 291 -8.03 13.16 -13.19
CA ILE A 291 -8.08 13.51 -14.62
C ILE A 291 -6.69 13.38 -15.29
N CYS A 292 -5.62 13.37 -14.49
CA CYS A 292 -4.23 13.30 -14.95
C CYS A 292 -3.62 11.89 -14.94
N LEU A 293 -4.33 10.85 -14.47
CA LEU A 293 -3.85 9.47 -14.56
C LEU A 293 -4.35 8.87 -15.87
N VAL A 294 -3.42 8.56 -16.78
CA VAL A 294 -3.76 7.88 -18.03
C VAL A 294 -3.90 6.39 -17.71
N SER A 295 -5.05 5.82 -18.03
CA SER A 295 -5.33 4.38 -17.93
C SER A 295 -4.50 3.56 -18.92
#